data_AF-A9KU37-F1
#
_entry.id   AF-A9KU37-F1
#
_cell.length_a   1.000
_cell.length_b   1.000
_cell.length_c   1.000
_cell.angle_alpha   90.00
_cell.angle_beta   90.00
_cell.angle_gamma   90.00
#
_symmetry.space_group_name_H-M   'P 1'
#
loop_
_entity.id
_entity.type
_entity.pdbx_description
1 polymer ?
#
loop_
_entity_poly.entity_id
_entity_poly.type
_entity_poly.pdbx_seq_one_letter_code
_entity_poly.pdbx_strand_id
1 'polypeptide(L)'
;MGNISFLTGGSQSSPQSIDESIYQLGNTSVVFLSAWQRVPQDLQRAARASQEAMQHLDHIVNEIMRNRDQLQADGSYVGSPLEYQLNIARAFSCSPVTRVQQDALATQGPGNGKLPSTGSSITMEKLLNKIKHRRTNSANFRVGTSGEHIFLIGVDKPNRTPDSIVEFVVSDFCEHCNDIAAVI
;
A
#
# COMPACT_ATOMS: atom_id res chain seq x y z
N MET A 1 -36.07 21.81 11.06
CA MET A 1 -35.24 20.64 11.44
C MET A 1 -34.56 20.17 10.17
N GLY A 2 -33.24 20.35 10.08
CA GLY A 2 -32.46 20.11 8.86
C GLY A 2 -32.32 18.63 8.56
N ASN A 3 -32.64 18.24 7.32
CA ASN A 3 -32.70 16.87 6.88
C ASN A 3 -31.27 16.33 6.66
N ILE A 4 -30.70 15.63 7.64
CA ILE A 4 -29.37 14.98 7.57
C ILE A 4 -29.31 13.81 6.56
N SER A 5 -30.43 13.51 5.89
CA SER A 5 -30.52 12.44 4.89
C SER A 5 -29.59 12.62 3.69
N PHE A 6 -29.05 13.83 3.45
CA PHE A 6 -28.00 14.06 2.44
C PHE A 6 -26.63 13.50 2.89
N LEU A 7 -26.36 13.43 4.20
CA LEU A 7 -25.07 13.01 4.76
C LEU A 7 -24.94 11.49 4.87
N THR A 8 -26.06 10.76 4.90
CA THR A 8 -26.09 9.32 5.20
C THR A 8 -26.31 8.48 3.95
N GLY A 9 -25.82 8.96 2.79
CA GLY A 9 -25.99 8.37 1.45
C GLY A 9 -26.34 6.88 1.50
N GLY A 10 -27.60 6.57 1.15
CA GLY A 10 -28.20 5.27 1.35
C GLY A 10 -27.33 4.14 0.83
N SER A 11 -27.09 3.16 1.70
CA SER A 11 -26.25 2.00 1.46
C SER A 11 -26.77 1.17 0.27
N GLN A 12 -26.16 1.36 -0.89
CA GLN A 12 -26.08 0.31 -1.90
C GLN A 12 -24.80 -0.47 -1.63
N SER A 13 -24.94 -1.73 -1.19
CA SER A 13 -23.84 -2.68 -1.13
C SER A 13 -23.46 -3.10 -2.55
N SER A 14 -22.93 -2.16 -3.32
CA SER A 14 -22.21 -2.43 -4.54
C SER A 14 -20.89 -3.12 -4.17
N PRO A 15 -20.37 -4.03 -5.01
CA PRO A 15 -18.99 -4.49 -4.82
C PRO A 15 -18.09 -3.25 -4.72
N GLN A 16 -17.21 -3.23 -3.71
CA GLN A 16 -16.34 -2.09 -3.47
C GLN A 16 -15.50 -1.85 -4.73
N SER A 17 -15.61 -0.67 -5.33
CA SER A 17 -14.83 -0.33 -6.51
C SER A 17 -13.36 -0.12 -6.14
N ILE A 18 -12.48 -0.17 -7.15
CA ILE A 18 -11.08 0.20 -6.97
C ILE A 18 -10.96 1.65 -6.45
N ASP A 19 -11.73 2.59 -7.00
CA ASP A 19 -11.75 3.99 -6.56
C ASP A 19 -12.11 4.13 -5.09
N GLU A 20 -13.15 3.43 -4.63
CA GLU A 20 -13.56 3.45 -3.23
C GLU A 20 -12.47 2.84 -2.34
N SER A 21 -11.82 1.77 -2.80
CA SER A 21 -10.72 1.17 -2.03
C SER A 21 -9.50 2.10 -1.94
N ILE A 22 -9.16 2.82 -3.01
CA ILE A 22 -8.08 3.83 -3.00
C ILE A 22 -8.43 4.96 -2.03
N TYR A 23 -9.67 5.46 -2.10
CA TYR A 23 -10.15 6.49 -1.19
C TYR A 23 -10.10 6.04 0.28
N GLN A 24 -10.57 4.82 0.58
CA GLN A 24 -10.54 4.27 1.92
C GLN A 24 -9.12 3.97 2.41
N LEU A 25 -8.19 3.56 1.55
CA LEU A 25 -6.77 3.42 1.91
C LEU A 25 -6.16 4.77 2.32
N GLY A 26 -6.46 5.84 1.57
CA GLY A 26 -6.04 7.20 1.93
C GLY A 26 -6.63 7.64 3.28
N ASN A 27 -7.92 7.44 3.50
CA ASN A 27 -8.59 7.81 4.75
C ASN A 27 -8.06 7.03 5.95
N THR A 28 -7.90 5.72 5.83
CA THR A 28 -7.38 4.87 6.91
C THR A 28 -5.95 5.27 7.27
N SER A 29 -5.13 5.70 6.30
CA SER A 29 -3.81 6.29 6.56
C SER A 29 -3.88 7.57 7.41
N VAL A 30 -4.81 8.48 7.11
CA VAL A 30 -5.04 9.71 7.91
C VAL A 30 -5.53 9.37 9.32
N VAL A 31 -6.50 8.45 9.44
CA VAL A 31 -7.00 7.99 10.74
C VAL A 31 -5.88 7.36 11.56
N PHE A 32 -5.04 6.54 10.92
CA PHE A 32 -3.88 5.92 11.54
C PHE A 32 -2.91 6.96 12.09
N LEU A 33 -2.48 7.92 11.27
CA LEU A 33 -1.57 8.98 11.70
C LEU A 33 -2.16 9.82 12.84
N SER A 34 -3.43 10.20 12.75
CA SER A 34 -4.09 10.99 13.80
C SER A 34 -4.19 10.25 15.13
N ALA A 35 -4.45 8.95 15.11
CA ALA A 35 -4.48 8.09 16.30
C ALA A 35 -3.07 7.92 16.90
N TRP A 36 -2.07 7.76 16.03
CA TRP A 36 -0.67 7.58 16.39
C TRP A 36 -0.04 8.83 17.01
N GLN A 37 -0.39 10.02 16.52
CA GLN A 37 0.17 11.29 16.98
C GLN A 37 -0.55 11.88 18.21
N ARG A 38 -1.66 11.27 18.65
CA ARG A 38 -2.43 11.72 19.82
C ARG A 38 -1.62 11.57 21.11
N VAL A 39 -1.90 12.41 22.11
CA VAL A 39 -1.31 12.31 23.46
C VAL A 39 -2.44 12.17 24.49
N PRO A 40 -2.60 11.01 25.16
CA PRO A 40 -1.90 9.74 24.90
C PRO A 40 -2.29 9.12 23.55
N GLN A 41 -1.42 8.25 23.00
CA GLN A 41 -1.65 7.57 21.73
C GLN A 41 -2.89 6.66 21.79
N ASP A 42 -3.70 6.65 20.73
CA ASP A 42 -4.85 5.74 20.58
C ASP A 42 -4.44 4.51 19.75
N LEU A 43 -3.71 3.59 20.39
CA LEU A 43 -3.16 2.40 19.73
C LEU A 43 -4.25 1.45 19.21
N GLN A 44 -5.41 1.41 19.86
CA GLN A 44 -6.52 0.56 19.43
C GLN A 44 -7.13 1.06 18.11
N ARG A 45 -7.32 2.38 17.99
CA ARG A 45 -7.77 2.99 16.75
C ARG A 45 -6.74 2.88 15.64
N ALA A 46 -5.46 3.08 15.95
CA ALA A 46 -4.37 2.87 14.98
C ALA A 46 -4.33 1.42 14.47
N ALA A 47 -4.47 0.44 15.36
CA ALA A 47 -4.51 -0.98 14.97
C ALA A 47 -5.70 -1.31 14.06
N ARG A 48 -6.90 -0.80 14.37
CA ARG A 48 -8.09 -1.00 13.53
C ARG A 48 -7.90 -0.37 12.14
N ALA A 49 -7.47 0.89 12.09
CA ALA A 49 -7.21 1.57 10.83
C ALA A 49 -6.16 0.84 9.98
N SER A 50 -5.12 0.28 10.60
CA SER A 50 -4.12 -0.53 9.90
C SER A 50 -4.69 -1.84 9.35
N GLN A 51 -5.58 -2.51 10.08
CA GLN A 51 -6.23 -3.75 9.60
C GLN A 51 -7.15 -3.48 8.42
N GLU A 52 -7.92 -2.40 8.47
CA GLU A 52 -8.80 -1.94 7.38
C GLU A 52 -7.95 -1.54 6.15
N ALA A 53 -6.88 -0.76 6.35
CA ALA A 53 -5.96 -0.36 5.29
C ALA A 53 -5.39 -1.57 4.51
N MET A 54 -5.03 -2.66 5.20
CA MET A 54 -4.51 -3.86 4.53
C MET A 54 -5.53 -4.52 3.61
N GLN A 55 -6.82 -4.48 3.95
CA GLN A 55 -7.88 -5.05 3.11
C GLN A 55 -8.03 -4.25 1.82
N HIS A 56 -8.03 -2.91 1.92
CA HIS A 56 -8.08 -2.04 0.75
C HIS A 56 -6.83 -2.16 -0.10
N LEU A 57 -5.65 -2.23 0.52
CA LEU A 57 -4.38 -2.45 -0.18
C LEU A 57 -4.41 -3.75 -1.00
N ASP A 58 -4.89 -4.85 -0.42
CA ASP A 58 -5.02 -6.13 -1.12
C ASP A 58 -5.99 -6.05 -2.30
N HIS A 59 -7.14 -5.40 -2.11
CA HIS A 59 -8.12 -5.23 -3.17
C HIS A 59 -7.55 -4.44 -4.35
N ILE A 60 -6.91 -3.29 -4.08
CA ILE A 60 -6.29 -2.43 -5.10
C ILE A 60 -5.23 -3.22 -5.90
N VAL A 61 -4.33 -3.92 -5.19
CA VAL A 61 -3.28 -4.72 -5.84
C VAL A 61 -3.87 -5.80 -6.72
N ASN A 62 -4.90 -6.51 -6.26
CA ASN A 62 -5.52 -7.58 -7.03
C ASN A 62 -6.23 -7.06 -8.29
N GLU A 63 -6.98 -5.96 -8.19
CA GLU A 63 -7.70 -5.40 -9.35
C GLU A 63 -6.75 -4.84 -10.41
N ILE A 64 -5.71 -4.10 -10.03
CA ILE A 64 -4.72 -3.60 -11.00
C ILE A 64 -3.99 -4.75 -11.69
N MET A 65 -3.56 -5.75 -10.92
CA MET A 65 -2.84 -6.91 -11.46
C MET A 65 -3.73 -7.76 -12.37
N ARG A 66 -5.03 -7.87 -12.05
CA ARG A 66 -6.01 -8.56 -12.89
C ARG A 66 -6.22 -7.87 -14.23
N ASN A 67 -6.35 -6.54 -14.24
CA ASN A 67 -6.46 -5.77 -15.48
C ASN A 67 -5.21 -5.89 -16.35
N ARG A 68 -4.02 -5.85 -15.73
CA ARG A 68 -2.76 -6.13 -16.45
C ARG A 68 -2.76 -7.52 -17.09
N ASP A 69 -3.10 -8.56 -16.32
CA ASP A 69 -3.10 -9.94 -16.80
C ASP A 69 -4.12 -10.14 -17.93
N GLN A 70 -5.26 -9.46 -17.88
CA GLN A 70 -6.26 -9.44 -18.95
C GLN A 70 -5.70 -8.82 -20.24
N LEU A 71 -5.10 -7.62 -20.17
CA LEU A 71 -4.48 -6.98 -21.34
C LEU A 71 -3.32 -7.80 -21.92
N GLN A 72 -2.58 -8.53 -21.08
CA GLN A 72 -1.54 -9.44 -21.54
C GLN A 72 -2.14 -10.65 -22.28
N ALA A 73 -3.23 -11.23 -21.76
CA ALA A 73 -3.94 -12.32 -22.42
C ALA A 73 -4.54 -11.87 -23.77
N ASP A 74 -5.00 -10.63 -23.85
CA ASP A 74 -5.57 -10.02 -25.06
C ASP A 74 -4.49 -9.52 -26.05
N GLY A 75 -3.21 -9.57 -25.65
CA GLY A 75 -2.07 -9.12 -26.48
C GLY A 75 -1.99 -7.59 -26.68
N SER A 76 -2.73 -6.81 -25.88
CA SER A 76 -2.86 -5.35 -25.99
C SER A 76 -2.12 -4.58 -24.88
N TYR A 77 -1.41 -5.28 -24.00
CA TYR A 77 -0.68 -4.67 -22.89
C TYR A 77 0.46 -3.75 -23.35
N VAL A 78 1.25 -4.17 -24.35
CA VAL A 78 2.42 -3.40 -24.81
C VAL A 78 1.96 -2.13 -25.52
N GLY A 79 2.45 -0.98 -25.07
CA GLY A 79 2.05 0.35 -25.51
C GLY A 79 0.75 0.86 -24.87
N SER A 80 0.14 0.11 -23.96
CA SER A 80 -1.09 0.54 -23.28
C SER A 80 -0.82 1.67 -22.27
N PRO A 81 -1.83 2.52 -21.98
CA PRO A 81 -1.74 3.48 -20.87
C PRO A 81 -1.42 2.81 -19.53
N LEU A 82 -1.93 1.59 -19.31
CA LEU A 82 -1.65 0.84 -18.09
C LEU A 82 -0.16 0.47 -17.98
N GLU A 83 0.47 -0.01 -19.06
CA GLU A 83 1.92 -0.29 -19.06
C GLU A 83 2.73 0.97 -18.72
N TYR A 84 2.35 2.13 -19.28
CA TYR A 84 3.02 3.38 -18.99
C TYR A 84 2.97 3.72 -17.49
N GLN A 85 1.77 3.69 -16.89
CA GLN A 85 1.61 3.96 -15.45
C GLN A 85 2.38 2.94 -14.59
N LEU A 86 2.30 1.66 -14.95
CA LEU A 86 2.97 0.57 -14.22
C LEU A 86 4.51 0.67 -14.26
N ASN A 87 5.07 1.35 -15.27
CA ASN A 87 6.51 1.58 -15.40
C ASN A 87 7.02 2.82 -14.64
N ILE A 88 6.15 3.64 -14.06
CA ILE A 88 6.58 4.81 -13.26
C ILE A 88 7.16 4.34 -11.92
N ALA A 89 8.29 4.92 -11.54
CA ALA A 89 8.95 4.69 -10.26
C ALA A 89 8.16 5.32 -9.09
N ARG A 90 7.85 4.53 -8.06
CA ARG A 90 7.06 5.00 -6.88
C ARG A 90 7.52 4.46 -5.53
N ALA A 91 8.50 3.57 -5.49
CA ALA A 91 8.94 2.96 -4.25
C ALA A 91 10.43 2.71 -4.26
N PHE A 92 10.97 2.42 -3.08
CA PHE A 92 12.35 2.00 -2.91
C PHE A 92 12.40 0.58 -2.39
N SER A 93 13.35 -0.21 -2.90
CA SER A 93 13.58 -1.58 -2.47
C SER A 93 15.03 -1.77 -2.08
N CYS A 94 15.25 -2.37 -0.91
CA CYS A 94 16.53 -2.95 -0.52
C CYS A 94 16.52 -4.44 -0.88
N SER A 95 17.45 -4.90 -1.72
CA SER A 95 17.60 -6.30 -2.11
C SER A 95 19.06 -6.58 -2.51
N PRO A 96 19.63 -7.75 -2.16
CA PRO A 96 19.03 -8.80 -1.32
C PRO A 96 19.02 -8.41 0.17
N VAL A 97 18.11 -9.00 0.95
CA VAL A 97 18.07 -8.88 2.42
C VAL A 97 18.12 -10.24 3.08
N THR A 98 18.59 -10.27 4.33
CA THR A 98 18.55 -11.48 5.17
C THR A 98 17.23 -11.58 5.94
N ARG A 99 16.92 -12.79 6.44
CA ARG A 99 15.75 -13.02 7.30
C ARG A 99 15.81 -12.17 8.57
N VAL A 100 17.01 -12.03 9.15
CA VAL A 100 17.25 -11.18 10.33
C VAL A 100 16.90 -9.72 10.05
N GLN A 101 17.28 -9.20 8.88
CA GLN A 101 16.93 -7.82 8.49
C GLN A 101 15.43 -7.63 8.32
N GLN A 102 14.71 -8.62 7.81
CA GLN A 102 13.24 -8.57 7.68
C GLN A 102 12.54 -8.69 9.04
N ASP A 103 12.96 -9.62 9.89
CA ASP A 103 12.40 -9.77 11.24
C ASP A 103 12.68 -8.52 12.10
N ALA A 104 13.80 -7.82 11.84
CA ALA A 104 14.12 -6.55 12.47
C ALA A 104 13.06 -5.46 12.22
N LEU A 105 12.31 -5.49 11.11
CA LEU A 105 11.22 -4.54 10.88
C LEU A 105 10.17 -4.63 11.98
N ALA A 106 9.78 -5.85 12.38
CA ALA A 106 8.76 -6.05 13.41
C ALA A 106 9.30 -5.75 14.82
N THR A 107 10.59 -5.94 15.06
CA THR A 107 11.19 -5.84 16.40
C THR A 107 11.79 -4.48 16.73
N GLN A 108 11.97 -3.56 15.77
CA GLN A 108 12.46 -2.20 15.99
C GLN A 108 11.49 -1.27 16.75
N GLY A 109 10.30 -1.76 17.06
CA GLY A 109 9.23 -0.99 17.66
C GLY A 109 8.38 -0.26 16.61
N PRO A 110 7.09 0.01 16.90
CA PRO A 110 6.19 0.61 15.93
C PRO A 110 6.60 2.04 15.60
N GLY A 111 6.59 2.41 14.32
CA GLY A 111 6.93 3.75 13.84
C GLY A 111 8.42 3.97 13.56
N ASN A 112 9.27 2.99 13.85
CA ASN A 112 10.72 3.05 13.63
C ASN A 112 11.18 2.32 12.35
N GLY A 113 10.25 2.01 11.42
CA GLY A 113 10.56 1.23 10.23
C GLY A 113 11.54 1.94 9.30
N LYS A 114 12.65 1.26 8.98
CA LYS A 114 13.69 1.77 8.06
C LYS A 114 14.21 0.68 7.13
N LEU A 115 14.67 1.08 5.95
CA LEU A 115 15.46 0.18 5.11
C LEU A 115 16.81 -0.15 5.76
N PRO A 116 17.33 -1.38 5.58
CA PRO A 116 18.65 -1.75 6.07
C PRO A 116 19.81 -1.01 5.38
N SER A 117 19.60 -0.56 4.14
CA SER A 117 20.55 0.22 3.34
C SER A 117 19.79 1.14 2.39
N THR A 118 20.52 2.01 1.67
CA THR A 118 19.94 2.85 0.62
C THR A 118 19.19 1.97 -0.38
N GLY A 119 17.88 2.21 -0.53
CA GLY A 119 17.04 1.47 -1.47
C GLY A 119 17.26 1.92 -2.91
N SER A 120 17.02 1.00 -3.83
CA SER A 120 16.95 1.28 -5.26
C SER A 120 15.51 1.57 -5.66
N SER A 121 15.31 2.56 -6.54
CA SER A 121 13.99 2.89 -7.06
C SER A 121 13.38 1.70 -7.81
N ILE A 122 12.10 1.42 -7.57
CA ILE A 122 11.33 0.38 -8.25
C ILE A 122 10.06 0.97 -8.88
N THR A 123 9.66 0.37 -10.00
CA THR A 123 8.42 0.72 -10.71
C THR A 123 7.19 0.28 -9.94
N MET A 124 6.04 0.87 -10.26
CA MET A 124 4.75 0.51 -9.67
C MET A 124 4.43 -0.97 -9.89
N GLU A 125 4.70 -1.53 -11.06
CA GLU A 125 4.52 -2.96 -11.31
C GLU A 125 5.32 -3.85 -10.34
N LYS A 126 6.59 -3.49 -10.11
CA LYS A 126 7.44 -4.22 -9.17
C LYS A 126 6.89 -4.06 -7.75
N LEU A 127 6.47 -2.86 -7.37
CA LEU A 127 5.87 -2.60 -6.06
C LEU A 127 4.62 -3.48 -5.83
N LEU A 128 3.67 -3.51 -6.77
CA LEU A 128 2.45 -4.32 -6.66
C LEU A 128 2.77 -5.82 -6.50
N ASN A 129 3.71 -6.33 -7.31
CA ASN A 129 4.19 -7.71 -7.17
C ASN A 129 4.80 -7.97 -5.78
N LYS A 130 5.59 -7.02 -5.26
CA LYS A 130 6.20 -7.14 -3.94
C LYS A 130 5.16 -7.12 -2.82
N ILE A 131 4.13 -6.26 -2.91
CA ILE A 131 3.02 -6.22 -1.94
C ILE A 131 2.22 -7.53 -1.95
N LYS A 132 2.00 -8.13 -3.12
CA LYS A 132 1.35 -9.45 -3.26
C LYS A 132 2.13 -10.57 -2.56
N HIS A 133 3.45 -10.47 -2.53
CA HIS A 133 4.35 -11.43 -1.88
C HIS A 133 4.87 -10.97 -0.50
N ARG A 134 4.20 -9.98 0.11
CA ARG A 134 4.59 -9.47 1.43
C ARG A 134 4.45 -10.54 2.50
N ARG A 135 5.32 -10.47 3.50
CA ARG A 135 5.21 -11.27 4.71
C ARG A 135 4.44 -10.48 5.76
N THR A 136 3.28 -11.00 6.15
CA THR A 136 2.35 -10.35 7.10
C THR A 136 2.99 -9.98 8.45
N ASN A 137 3.97 -10.76 8.89
CA ASN A 137 4.67 -10.56 10.18
C ASN A 137 5.95 -9.72 10.05
N SER A 138 6.26 -9.19 8.86
CA SER A 138 7.44 -8.38 8.61
C SER A 138 6.99 -7.09 7.93
N ALA A 139 6.34 -6.24 8.70
CA ALA A 139 5.93 -4.92 8.25
C ALA A 139 6.13 -3.92 9.38
N ASN A 140 6.40 -2.68 9.02
CA ASN A 140 6.44 -1.55 9.94
C ASN A 140 6.11 -0.29 9.15
N PHE A 141 6.05 0.83 9.83
CA PHE A 141 5.85 2.14 9.24
C PHE A 141 6.83 3.12 9.86
N ARG A 142 6.93 4.30 9.27
CA ARG A 142 7.45 5.48 9.91
C ARG A 142 6.67 6.71 9.45
N VAL A 143 6.70 7.73 10.28
CA VAL A 143 6.25 9.07 9.88
C VAL A 143 7.48 9.81 9.36
N GLY A 144 7.46 10.20 8.11
CA GLY A 144 8.55 10.99 7.53
C GLY A 144 8.55 12.43 8.05
N THR A 145 9.58 13.19 7.68
CA THR A 145 9.82 14.54 8.20
C THR A 145 8.71 15.53 7.85
N SER A 146 8.01 15.33 6.74
CA SER A 146 6.89 16.19 6.32
C SER A 146 5.54 15.68 6.85
N GLY A 147 5.54 14.67 7.72
CA GLY A 147 4.34 14.01 8.22
C GLY A 147 3.83 12.89 7.29
N GLU A 148 4.60 12.53 6.26
CA GLU A 148 4.21 11.46 5.32
C GLU A 148 4.13 10.10 6.00
N HIS A 149 3.08 9.33 5.70
CA HIS A 149 2.98 7.94 6.13
C HIS A 149 3.80 7.05 5.19
N ILE A 150 4.94 6.56 5.67
CA ILE A 150 5.80 5.66 4.92
C ILE A 150 5.58 4.25 5.44
N PHE A 151 5.19 3.34 4.55
CA PHE A 151 4.95 1.95 4.88
C PHE A 151 6.11 1.08 4.39
N LEU A 152 6.54 0.13 5.21
CA LEU A 152 7.63 -0.79 4.92
C LEU A 152 7.16 -2.23 5.05
N ILE A 153 7.50 -3.04 4.06
CA ILE A 153 7.16 -4.46 4.03
C ILE A 153 8.38 -5.30 3.68
N GLY A 154 8.57 -6.38 4.43
CA GLY A 154 9.44 -7.49 4.07
C GLY A 154 8.74 -8.39 3.07
N VAL A 155 9.47 -8.81 2.04
CA VAL A 155 8.96 -9.57 0.91
C VAL A 155 9.74 -10.87 0.79
N ASP A 156 9.04 -11.97 0.61
CA ASP A 156 9.65 -13.27 0.37
C ASP A 156 9.60 -13.63 -1.12
N LYS A 157 10.58 -14.42 -1.56
CA LYS A 157 10.50 -15.13 -2.83
C LYS A 157 9.40 -16.20 -2.76
N PRO A 158 8.91 -16.72 -3.91
CA PRO A 158 7.93 -17.81 -3.94
C PRO A 158 8.33 -19.05 -3.12
N ASN A 159 9.64 -19.32 -2.97
CA ASN A 159 10.18 -20.40 -2.15
C ASN A 159 10.32 -20.07 -0.64
N ARG A 160 9.68 -19.00 -0.15
CA ARG A 160 9.70 -18.52 1.25
C ARG A 160 11.09 -18.12 1.77
N THR A 161 12.01 -17.80 0.86
CA THR A 161 13.31 -17.20 1.23
C THR A 161 13.20 -15.68 1.25
N PRO A 162 13.95 -14.99 2.14
CA PRO A 162 13.94 -13.53 2.18
C PRO A 162 14.42 -12.96 0.84
N ASP A 163 13.71 -11.96 0.33
CA ASP A 163 14.02 -11.35 -0.96
C ASP A 163 14.43 -9.88 -0.83
N SER A 164 13.52 -9.09 -0.28
CA SER A 164 13.66 -7.64 -0.22
C SER A 164 12.90 -7.03 0.96
N ILE A 165 13.22 -5.77 1.26
CA ILE A 165 12.36 -4.88 2.03
C ILE A 165 12.02 -3.71 1.11
N VAL A 166 10.74 -3.40 1.01
CA VAL A 166 10.23 -2.33 0.16
C VAL A 166 9.60 -1.26 1.04
N GLU A 167 9.80 0.00 0.66
CA GLU A 167 9.14 1.13 1.26
C GLU A 167 8.48 2.02 0.21
N PHE A 168 7.35 2.61 0.59
CA PHE A 168 6.61 3.55 -0.23
C PHE A 168 5.80 4.52 0.64
N VAL A 169 5.52 5.70 0.09
CA VAL A 169 4.64 6.69 0.72
C VAL A 169 3.20 6.34 0.38
N VAL A 170 2.33 6.25 1.38
CA VAL A 170 0.94 5.81 1.18
C VAL A 170 0.14 6.82 0.35
N SER A 171 0.34 8.13 0.54
CA SER A 171 -0.34 9.16 -0.27
C SER A 171 0.02 9.06 -1.74
N ASP A 172 1.31 8.98 -2.05
CA ASP A 172 1.82 8.93 -3.43
C ASP A 172 1.40 7.64 -4.12
N PHE A 173 1.33 6.54 -3.36
CA PHE A 173 0.76 5.28 -3.84
C PHE A 173 -0.73 5.44 -4.18
N CYS A 174 -1.53 6.06 -3.31
CA CYS A 174 -2.96 6.28 -3.57
C CYS A 174 -3.19 7.20 -4.77
N GLU A 175 -2.44 8.30 -4.88
CA GLU A 175 -2.51 9.22 -6.03
C GLU A 175 -2.24 8.48 -7.33
N HIS A 176 -1.15 7.72 -7.39
CA HIS A 176 -0.81 6.98 -8.60
C HIS A 176 -1.77 5.81 -8.88
N CYS A 177 -2.37 5.21 -7.85
CA CYS A 177 -3.44 4.25 -8.04
C CYS A 177 -4.70 4.89 -8.63
N ASN A 178 -5.01 6.16 -8.34
CA ASN A 178 -6.10 6.87 -9.01
C ASN A 178 -5.79 7.10 -10.49
N ASP A 179 -4.54 7.45 -10.83
CA ASP A 179 -4.12 7.58 -12.23
C ASP A 179 -4.24 6.26 -13.00
N ILE A 180 -3.95 5.13 -12.32
CA ILE A 180 -4.13 3.79 -12.88
C ILE A 180 -5.62 3.45 -13.02
N ALA A 181 -6.43 3.73 -12.00
CA ALA A 181 -7.87 3.46 -12.01
C ALA A 181 -8.59 4.22 -13.15
N ALA A 182 -8.10 5.41 -13.52
CA ALA A 182 -8.64 6.18 -14.64
C ALA A 182 -8.37 5.58 -16.03
N VAL A 183 -7.47 4.59 -16.14
CA VAL A 183 -7.05 4.00 -17.42
C VAL A 183 -7.33 2.49 -17.54
N ILE A 184 -8.04 1.90 -16.57
CA ILE A 184 -8.51 0.50 -16.59
C ILE A 184 -10.04 0.47 -16.60
#